data_AF-A0A836V6D1-F1
#
_entry.id   AF-A0A836V6D1-F1
#
_cell.length_a   1.000
_cell.length_b   1.000
_cell.length_c   1.000
_cell.angle_alpha   90.00
_cell.angle_beta   90.00
_cell.angle_gamma   90.00
#
_symmetry.space_group_name_H-M   'P 1'
#
loop_
_entity.id
_entity.type
_entity.pdbx_description
1 polymer ?
#
loop_
_entity_poly.entity_id
_entity_poly.type
_entity_poly.pdbx_seq_one_letter_code
_entity_poly.pdbx_strand_id
1 'polypeptide(L)'
;MAGIAIIIGIFVFLLSGAIIGDITHDPGAGVLPGIVLGILAARPMFKLALEQRSNFLHPAPREYNIPAKVAFAKIRDFLAEVSYNYGDKWHVVTADTQCGRITANLRFTDEFTHIEADARGNIHTRKERLQRFIALNIHVTSTERNTTLVQLDLVPKVEGVNYAACDSIIASVTSTISMLLTGQHR
;
A
#
# COMPACT_ATOMS: atom_id res chain seq x y z
N MET A 1 -1.16 7.51 9.58
CA MET A 1 -2.23 8.53 9.54
C MET A 1 -3.57 8.02 10.09
N ALA A 2 -4.07 6.84 9.69
CA ALA A 2 -5.34 6.30 10.20
C ALA A 2 -5.40 6.13 11.74
N GLY A 3 -4.33 5.64 12.39
CA GLY A 3 -4.29 5.53 13.85
C GLY A 3 -4.38 6.88 14.58
N ILE A 4 -3.75 7.93 14.04
CA ILE A 4 -3.84 9.29 14.57
C ILE A 4 -5.27 9.82 14.44
N ALA A 5 -5.95 9.53 13.32
CA ALA A 5 -7.35 9.90 13.11
C ALA A 5 -8.28 9.29 14.17
N ILE A 6 -8.06 8.02 14.52
CA ILE A 6 -8.82 7.32 15.56
C ILE A 6 -8.58 7.97 16.92
N ILE A 7 -7.32 8.25 17.28
CA ILE A 7 -6.98 8.89 18.56
C ILE A 7 -7.63 10.28 18.69
N ILE A 8 -7.55 11.10 17.64
CA ILE A 8 -8.17 12.44 17.63
C ILE A 8 -9.70 12.32 17.72
N GLY A 9 -10.31 11.39 16.97
CA GLY A 9 -11.75 11.17 17.02
C GLY A 9 -12.24 10.75 18.41
N ILE A 10 -11.53 9.84 19.07
CA ILE A 10 -11.82 9.42 20.46
C ILE A 10 -11.64 10.58 21.42
N PHE A 11 -10.58 11.37 21.27
CA PHE A 11 -10.33 12.53 22.12
C PHE A 11 -11.45 13.57 22.02
N VAL A 12 -11.88 13.90 20.80
CA VAL A 12 -12.99 14.84 20.57
C VAL A 12 -14.31 14.28 21.10
N PHE A 13 -14.57 12.98 20.94
CA PHE A 13 -15.73 12.30 21.51
C PHE A 13 -15.78 12.43 23.03
N LEU A 14 -14.68 12.10 23.72
CA LEU A 14 -14.61 12.17 25.18
C LEU A 14 -14.74 13.60 25.70
N LEU A 15 -14.10 14.57 25.03
CA LEU A 15 -14.11 15.97 25.44
C LEU A 15 -15.50 16.60 25.27
N SER A 16 -16.15 16.38 24.13
CA SER A 16 -17.52 16.88 23.89
C SER A 16 -18.57 16.16 24.74
N GLY A 17 -18.41 14.86 24.96
CA GLY A 17 -19.25 14.09 25.88
C GLY A 17 -19.18 14.61 27.32
N ALA A 18 -17.97 14.92 27.80
CA ALA A 18 -17.75 15.49 29.13
C ALA A 18 -18.38 16.88 29.28
N ILE A 19 -18.16 17.78 28.31
CA ILE A 19 -18.69 19.15 28.37
C ILE A 19 -20.22 19.17 28.30
N ILE A 20 -20.81 18.39 27.38
CA ILE A 20 -22.27 18.37 27.20
C ILE A 20 -22.95 17.67 28.39
N GLY A 21 -22.35 16.60 28.92
CA GLY A 21 -22.85 15.93 30.13
C GLY A 21 -22.85 16.84 31.35
N ASP A 22 -21.81 17.66 31.53
CA ASP A 22 -21.71 18.62 32.64
C ASP A 22 -22.73 19.76 32.51
N ILE A 23 -22.97 20.27 31.29
CA ILE A 23 -23.95 21.33 31.05
C ILE A 23 -25.39 20.83 31.25
N THR A 24 -25.70 19.62 30.76
CA THR A 24 -27.08 19.09 30.74
C THR A 24 -27.44 18.28 31.99
N HIS A 25 -26.45 17.93 32.83
CA HIS A 25 -26.62 17.06 34.01
C HIS A 25 -27.27 15.70 33.70
N ASP A 26 -27.27 15.28 32.43
CA ASP A 26 -27.78 14.00 31.95
C ASP A 26 -26.60 13.16 31.42
N PRO A 27 -26.29 12.00 32.04
CA PRO A 27 -25.16 11.17 31.64
C PRO A 27 -25.25 10.62 30.21
N GLY A 28 -26.43 10.66 29.56
CA GLY A 28 -26.62 10.20 28.18
C GLY A 28 -26.51 11.28 27.11
N ALA A 29 -26.69 12.55 27.46
CA ALA A 29 -26.89 13.63 26.49
C ALA A 29 -25.64 13.96 25.65
N GLY A 30 -24.44 13.67 26.18
CA GLY A 30 -23.17 13.95 25.50
C GLY A 30 -22.72 12.89 24.49
N VAL A 31 -23.31 11.69 24.49
CA VAL A 31 -22.79 10.54 23.73
C VAL A 31 -23.00 10.72 22.22
N LEU A 32 -24.22 10.98 21.78
CA LEU A 32 -24.54 11.21 20.36
C LEU A 32 -23.78 12.42 19.75
N PRO A 33 -23.85 13.63 20.34
CA PRO A 33 -23.13 14.78 19.79
C PRO A 33 -21.62 14.55 19.78
N GLY A 34 -21.08 13.84 20.78
CA GLY A 34 -19.67 13.51 20.77
C GLY A 34 -19.27 12.56 19.66
N ILE A 35 -20.08 11.55 19.34
CA ILE A 35 -19.77 10.61 18.25
C ILE A 35 -19.76 11.37 16.92
N VAL A 36 -20.75 12.24 16.70
CA VAL A 36 -20.84 13.05 15.47
C VAL A 36 -19.62 13.97 15.34
N LEU A 37 -19.24 14.67 16.41
CA LEU A 37 -18.07 15.55 16.40
C LEU A 37 -16.76 14.78 16.23
N GLY A 38 -16.62 13.62 16.88
CA GLY A 38 -15.46 12.75 16.73
C GLY A 38 -15.28 12.25 15.30
N ILE A 39 -16.37 11.82 14.64
CA ILE A 39 -16.35 11.38 13.23
C ILE A 39 -15.98 12.55 12.31
N LEU A 40 -16.57 13.73 12.51
CA LEU A 40 -16.28 14.91 11.71
C LEU A 40 -14.81 15.35 11.84
N ALA A 41 -14.27 15.33 13.05
CA ALA A 41 -12.87 15.67 13.32
C ALA A 41 -11.90 14.64 12.70
N ALA A 42 -12.24 13.35 12.72
CA ALA A 42 -11.40 12.29 12.16
C ALA A 42 -11.44 12.23 10.61
N ARG A 43 -12.53 12.67 9.98
CA ARG A 43 -12.77 12.60 8.54
C ARG A 43 -11.63 13.13 7.65
N PRO A 44 -11.07 14.35 7.84
CA PRO A 44 -10.01 14.86 6.97
C PRO A 44 -8.74 14.00 7.02
N MET A 45 -8.42 13.44 8.19
CA MET A 45 -7.23 12.58 8.36
C MET A 45 -7.39 11.23 7.66
N PHE A 46 -8.61 10.66 7.65
CA PHE A 46 -8.88 9.45 6.86
C PHE A 46 -8.81 9.71 5.35
N LYS A 47 -9.29 10.86 4.87
CA LYS A 47 -9.12 11.25 3.46
C LYS A 47 -7.65 11.33 3.07
N LEU A 48 -6.84 12.01 3.88
CA LEU A 48 -5.40 12.12 3.65
C LEU A 48 -4.71 10.76 3.67
N ALA A 49 -5.10 9.85 4.57
CA ALA A 49 -4.57 8.50 4.62
C ALA A 49 -4.89 7.68 3.35
N LEU A 50 -6.11 7.83 2.83
CA LEU A 50 -6.53 7.19 1.57
C LEU A 50 -5.79 7.77 0.37
N GLU A 51 -5.59 9.08 0.32
CA GLU A 51 -4.81 9.75 -0.73
C GLU A 51 -3.34 9.31 -0.71
N GLN A 52 -2.71 9.25 0.47
CA GLN A 52 -1.35 8.73 0.61
C GLN A 52 -1.25 7.28 0.14
N ARG A 53 -2.25 6.45 0.46
CA ARG A 53 -2.29 5.06 -0.02
C ARG A 53 -2.46 5.00 -1.53
N SER A 54 -3.35 5.81 -2.09
CA SER A 54 -3.53 5.90 -3.54
C SER A 54 -2.24 6.32 -4.24
N ASN A 55 -1.57 7.36 -3.74
CA ASN A 55 -0.31 7.85 -4.30
C ASN A 55 0.84 6.84 -4.15
N PHE A 56 0.80 5.99 -3.12
CA PHE A 56 1.76 4.90 -2.95
C PHE A 56 1.55 3.77 -3.97
N LEU A 57 0.29 3.43 -4.25
CA LEU A 57 -0.08 2.39 -5.23
C LEU A 57 0.04 2.88 -6.68
N HIS A 58 -0.19 4.17 -6.90
CA HIS A 58 -0.18 4.85 -8.18
C HIS A 58 0.75 6.06 -8.12
N PRO A 59 2.07 5.87 -8.01
CA PRO A 59 3.02 6.97 -7.98
C PRO A 59 2.93 7.80 -9.26
N ALA A 60 3.10 9.11 -9.10
CA ALA A 60 3.13 10.03 -10.23
C ALA A 60 4.17 9.58 -11.27
N PRO A 61 3.88 9.71 -12.58
CA PRO A 61 4.81 9.29 -13.61
C PRO A 61 6.14 10.04 -13.49
N ARG A 62 7.24 9.31 -13.66
CA ARG A 62 8.60 9.87 -13.54
C ARG A 62 9.31 9.85 -14.88
N GLU A 63 10.01 10.93 -15.18
CA GLU A 63 10.88 11.04 -16.35
C GLU A 63 12.29 10.53 -16.03
N TYR A 64 12.82 9.70 -16.93
CA TYR A 64 14.16 9.16 -16.87
C TYR A 64 14.92 9.49 -18.15
N ASN A 65 16.23 9.76 -18.02
CA ASN A 65 17.10 10.10 -19.15
C ASN A 65 17.67 8.84 -19.83
N ILE A 66 16.79 7.93 -20.25
CA ILE A 66 17.15 6.67 -20.93
C ILE A 66 16.15 6.44 -22.07
N PRO A 67 16.57 5.85 -23.22
CA PRO A 67 15.64 5.48 -24.29
C PRO A 67 14.59 4.45 -23.87
N ALA A 68 13.34 4.58 -24.38
CA ALA A 68 12.19 3.74 -24.01
C ALA A 68 12.43 2.24 -24.15
N LYS A 69 13.06 1.84 -25.25
CA LYS A 69 13.36 0.42 -25.51
C LYS A 69 14.33 -0.17 -24.47
N VAL A 70 15.31 0.61 -24.02
CA VAL A 70 16.29 0.19 -23.03
C VAL A 70 15.66 0.14 -21.64
N ALA A 71 14.85 1.14 -21.28
CA ALA A 71 14.11 1.15 -20.02
C ALA A 71 13.17 -0.06 -19.92
N PHE A 72 12.41 -0.34 -20.98
CA PHE A 72 11.51 -1.48 -21.05
C PHE A 72 12.23 -2.82 -20.87
N ALA A 73 13.35 -3.03 -21.58
CA ALA A 73 14.15 -4.24 -21.46
C ALA A 73 14.67 -4.44 -20.02
N LYS A 74 15.25 -3.39 -19.42
CA LYS A 74 15.77 -3.43 -18.04
C LYS A 74 14.69 -3.79 -17.03
N ILE A 75 13.50 -3.18 -17.13
CA ILE A 75 12.37 -3.47 -16.23
C ILE A 75 11.91 -4.92 -16.39
N ARG A 76 11.77 -5.39 -17.62
CA ARG A 76 11.33 -6.76 -17.90
C ARG A 76 12.34 -7.78 -17.37
N ASP A 77 13.62 -7.57 -17.61
CA ASP A 77 14.68 -8.48 -17.20
C ASP A 77 14.79 -8.51 -15.66
N PHE A 78 14.64 -7.35 -14.99
CA PHE A 78 14.52 -7.27 -13.53
C PHE A 78 13.34 -8.09 -12.98
N LEU A 79 12.15 -7.96 -13.56
CA LEU A 79 10.99 -8.73 -13.11
C LEU A 79 11.19 -10.25 -13.28
N ALA A 80 11.96 -10.68 -14.27
CA ALA A 80 12.27 -12.10 -14.49
C ALA A 80 13.30 -12.65 -13.48
N GLU A 81 14.23 -11.81 -13.01
CA GLU A 81 15.30 -12.21 -12.08
C GLU A 81 14.85 -12.17 -10.62
N VAL A 82 13.98 -11.22 -10.25
CA VAL A 82 13.51 -11.07 -8.87
C VAL A 82 12.76 -12.31 -8.41
N SER A 83 13.23 -12.84 -7.28
CA SER A 83 12.55 -13.89 -6.52
C SER A 83 12.38 -13.46 -5.07
N TYR A 84 11.28 -13.89 -4.48
CA TYR A 84 10.96 -13.66 -3.07
C TYR A 84 11.13 -14.95 -2.28
N ASN A 85 10.81 -14.87 -0.98
CA ASN A 85 10.77 -16.04 -0.11
C ASN A 85 9.97 -17.17 -0.78
N TYR A 86 10.43 -18.41 -0.56
CA TYR A 86 9.84 -19.62 -1.17
C TYR A 86 9.99 -19.73 -2.69
N GLY A 87 10.80 -18.88 -3.33
CA GLY A 87 11.03 -18.93 -4.77
C GLY A 87 9.88 -18.35 -5.59
N ASP A 88 8.99 -17.59 -4.94
CA ASP A 88 7.90 -16.88 -5.59
C ASP A 88 8.46 -15.81 -6.54
N LYS A 89 8.01 -15.79 -7.80
CA LYS A 89 8.51 -14.90 -8.86
C LYS A 89 7.37 -14.13 -9.51
N TRP A 90 7.72 -12.99 -10.12
CA TRP A 90 6.77 -12.26 -10.96
C TRP A 90 6.47 -13.05 -12.23
N HIS A 91 5.19 -13.25 -12.50
CA HIS A 91 4.70 -13.79 -13.76
C HIS A 91 4.31 -12.65 -14.69
N VAL A 92 5.11 -12.43 -15.74
CA VAL A 92 4.81 -11.44 -16.78
C VAL A 92 3.71 -11.99 -17.68
N VAL A 93 2.51 -11.40 -17.62
CA VAL A 93 1.34 -11.83 -18.40
C VAL A 93 1.39 -11.25 -19.81
N THR A 94 1.71 -9.97 -19.91
CA THR A 94 1.86 -9.27 -21.20
C THR A 94 3.07 -8.35 -21.15
N ALA A 95 3.85 -8.35 -22.24
CA ALA A 95 4.96 -7.43 -22.45
C ALA A 95 4.88 -6.92 -23.89
N ASP A 96 4.12 -5.86 -24.09
CA ASP A 96 3.95 -5.25 -25.42
C ASP A 96 4.94 -4.12 -25.61
N THR A 97 5.89 -4.32 -26.51
CA THR A 97 6.92 -3.35 -26.87
C THR A 97 6.39 -2.20 -27.73
N GLN A 98 5.25 -2.36 -28.42
CA GLN A 98 4.68 -1.30 -29.26
C GLN A 98 3.90 -0.29 -28.43
N CYS A 99 3.05 -0.77 -27.52
CA CYS A 99 2.31 0.08 -26.58
C CYS A 99 3.12 0.44 -25.32
N GLY A 100 4.32 -0.13 -25.14
CA GLY A 100 5.17 0.14 -23.97
C GLY A 100 4.58 -0.35 -22.65
N ARG A 101 3.73 -1.38 -22.68
CA ARG A 101 3.00 -1.86 -21.50
C ARG A 101 3.54 -3.21 -21.01
N ILE A 102 3.80 -3.30 -19.70
CA ILE A 102 4.13 -4.55 -19.02
C ILE A 102 3.07 -4.81 -17.96
N THR A 103 2.44 -5.98 -18.00
CA THR A 103 1.53 -6.46 -16.96
C THR A 103 2.15 -7.67 -16.30
N ALA A 104 2.42 -7.59 -15.00
CA ALA A 104 3.01 -8.67 -14.23
C ALA A 104 2.17 -8.96 -12.98
N ASN A 105 2.12 -10.23 -12.59
CA ASN A 105 1.40 -10.68 -11.40
C ASN A 105 2.39 -11.40 -10.48
N LEU A 106 2.34 -11.11 -9.19
CA LEU A 106 3.06 -11.82 -8.16
C LEU A 106 2.05 -12.51 -7.25
N ARG A 107 2.18 -13.82 -7.12
CA ARG A 107 1.57 -14.58 -6.01
C ARG A 107 2.70 -14.91 -5.06
N PHE A 108 2.61 -14.46 -3.82
CA PHE A 108 3.62 -14.76 -2.82
C PHE A 108 3.00 -15.28 -1.54
N THR A 109 3.75 -16.12 -0.83
CA THR A 109 3.33 -16.66 0.47
C THR A 109 4.02 -15.89 1.58
N ASP A 110 3.23 -15.39 2.54
CA ASP A 110 3.77 -14.73 3.74
C ASP A 110 3.43 -15.52 5.01
N GLU A 111 4.33 -15.46 5.99
CA GLU A 111 4.09 -16.04 7.31
C GLU A 111 3.41 -15.02 8.21
N PHE A 112 2.17 -15.29 8.58
CA PHE A 112 1.45 -14.50 9.57
C PHE A 112 1.43 -15.23 10.91
N THR A 113 1.88 -14.57 11.97
CA THR A 113 1.78 -15.10 13.33
C THR A 113 0.42 -14.75 13.91
N HIS A 114 -0.45 -15.75 14.05
CA HIS A 114 -1.70 -15.64 14.77
C HIS A 114 -1.46 -15.93 16.26
N ILE A 115 -2.08 -15.14 17.14
CA ILE A 115 -2.01 -15.32 18.59
C ILE A 115 -3.32 -15.98 19.03
N GLU A 116 -3.26 -17.22 19.49
CA GLU A 116 -4.42 -17.98 19.96
C GLU A 116 -4.34 -18.18 21.47
N ALA A 117 -5.46 -17.98 22.15
CA ALA A 117 -5.61 -18.35 23.54
C ALA A 117 -6.09 -19.80 23.62
N ASP A 118 -5.35 -20.64 24.33
CA ASP A 118 -5.77 -21.99 24.66
C ASP A 118 -6.91 -21.97 25.69
N ALA A 119 -7.71 -23.03 25.77
CA ALA A 119 -8.83 -23.17 26.71
C ALA A 119 -8.40 -23.10 28.19
N ARG A 120 -7.09 -23.20 28.47
CA ARG A 120 -6.46 -23.06 29.79
C ARG A 120 -5.93 -21.64 30.07
N GLY A 121 -6.15 -20.68 29.17
CA GLY A 121 -5.71 -19.29 29.32
C GLY A 121 -4.26 -19.03 28.90
N ASN A 122 -3.56 -20.03 28.33
CA ASN A 122 -2.20 -19.86 27.83
C ASN A 122 -2.20 -19.28 26.41
N ILE A 123 -1.34 -18.30 26.17
CA ILE A 123 -1.21 -17.64 24.88
C ILE A 123 -0.17 -18.40 24.05
N HIS A 124 -0.58 -18.90 22.89
CA HIS A 124 0.30 -19.57 21.94
C HIS A 124 0.32 -18.82 20.62
N THR A 125 1.48 -18.79 19.98
CA THR A 125 1.64 -18.20 18.64
C THR A 125 1.66 -19.31 17.60
N ARG A 126 0.70 -19.28 16.68
CA ARG A 126 0.64 -20.19 15.53
C ARG A 126 1.08 -19.42 14.29
N LYS A 127 2.06 -19.96 13.57
CA LYS A 127 2.43 -19.45 12.25
C LYS A 127 1.51 -20.04 11.20
N GLU A 128 0.77 -19.19 10.51
CA GLU A 128 -0.04 -19.56 9.36
C GLU A 128 0.55 -18.95 8.09
N ARG A 129 0.44 -19.69 6.99
CA ARG A 129 0.92 -19.23 5.67
C ARG A 129 -0.26 -18.69 4.90
N LEU A 130 -0.24 -17.39 4.61
CA LEU A 130 -1.28 -16.73 3.82
C LEU A 130 -0.73 -16.43 2.42
N GLN A 131 -1.52 -16.72 1.41
CA GLN A 131 -1.19 -16.35 0.05
C GLN A 131 -1.69 -14.95 -0.24
N ARG A 132 -0.88 -14.17 -0.94
CA ARG A 132 -1.20 -12.81 -1.34
C ARG A 132 -0.90 -12.61 -2.80
N PHE A 133 -1.60 -11.66 -3.39
CA PHE A 133 -1.51 -11.37 -4.80
C PHE A 133 -1.24 -9.88 -5.03
N ILE A 134 -0.34 -9.57 -5.96
CA ILE A 134 -0.08 -8.20 -6.40
C ILE A 134 -0.09 -8.20 -7.92
N ALA A 135 -0.92 -7.35 -8.53
CA ALA A 135 -0.81 -7.01 -9.94
C ALA A 135 0.00 -5.72 -10.09
N LEU A 136 0.89 -5.70 -11.07
CA LEU A 136 1.73 -4.58 -11.44
C LEU A 136 1.51 -4.27 -12.92
N ASN A 137 1.06 -3.06 -13.21
CA ASN A 137 1.01 -2.52 -14.56
C ASN A 137 2.07 -1.43 -14.69
N ILE A 138 2.86 -1.51 -15.76
CA ILE A 138 3.90 -0.53 -16.06
C ILE A 138 3.61 0.01 -17.44
N HIS A 139 3.60 1.33 -17.55
CA HIS A 139 3.49 2.04 -18.82
C HIS A 139 4.77 2.84 -19.06
N VAL A 140 5.44 2.53 -20.16
CA VAL A 140 6.68 3.18 -20.60
C VAL A 140 6.39 3.96 -21.87
N THR A 141 6.44 5.28 -21.78
CA THR A 141 6.17 6.18 -22.90
C THR A 141 7.45 6.93 -23.26
N SER A 142 7.73 7.07 -24.55
CA SER A 142 8.84 7.91 -25.04
C SER A 142 8.39 9.36 -25.14
N THR A 143 9.22 10.28 -24.66
CA THR A 143 9.03 11.72 -24.82
C THR A 143 9.95 12.25 -25.95
N GLU A 144 9.58 13.38 -26.56
CA GLU A 144 10.30 14.01 -27.69
C GLU A 144 11.78 14.34 -27.39
N ARG A 145 12.15 14.44 -26.12
CA ARG A 145 13.50 14.79 -25.64
C ARG A 145 14.42 13.58 -25.46
N ASN A 146 14.08 12.44 -26.06
CA ASN A 146 14.78 11.17 -25.86
C ASN A 146 14.78 10.69 -24.38
N THR A 147 13.85 11.22 -23.59
CA THR A 147 13.57 10.82 -22.21
C THR A 147 12.39 9.84 -22.18
N THR A 148 12.26 9.11 -21.09
CA THR A 148 11.22 8.11 -20.88
C THR A 148 10.37 8.44 -19.69
N LEU A 149 9.06 8.44 -19.89
CA LEU A 149 8.10 8.57 -18.82
C LEU A 149 7.64 7.16 -18.41
N VAL A 150 7.89 6.79 -17.16
CA VAL A 150 7.46 5.51 -16.60
C VAL A 150 6.39 5.75 -15.55
N GLN A 151 5.23 5.15 -15.75
CA GLN A 151 4.12 5.10 -14.81
C GLN A 151 3.98 3.68 -14.28
N LEU A 152 3.80 3.56 -12.96
CA LEU A 152 3.62 2.31 -12.24
C LEU A 152 2.25 2.32 -11.59
N ASP A 153 1.50 1.23 -11.77
CA ASP A 153 0.19 1.04 -11.18
C ASP A 153 0.13 -0.32 -10.49
N LEU A 154 0.04 -0.30 -9.15
CA LEU A 154 0.05 -1.49 -8.32
C LEU A 154 -1.33 -1.75 -7.72
N VAL A 155 -1.81 -2.99 -7.87
CA VAL A 155 -3.11 -3.43 -7.35
C VAL A 155 -2.90 -4.66 -6.45
N PRO A 156 -2.72 -4.46 -5.14
CA PRO A 156 -2.65 -5.57 -4.20
C PRO A 156 -4.05 -6.18 -3.99
N LYS A 157 -4.13 -7.51 -4.01
CA LYS A 157 -5.26 -8.28 -3.50
C LYS A 157 -4.74 -9.10 -2.33
N VAL A 158 -5.09 -8.65 -1.13
CA VAL A 158 -4.72 -9.34 0.11
C VAL A 158 -5.92 -10.12 0.62
N GLU A 159 -5.71 -11.39 0.95
CA GLU A 159 -6.67 -12.17 1.71
C GLU A 159 -6.46 -11.87 3.21
N GLY A 160 -7.52 -11.45 3.90
CA GLY A 160 -7.51 -11.13 5.34
C GLY A 160 -7.47 -9.63 5.69
N VAL A 161 -7.22 -9.33 6.98
CA VAL A 161 -7.37 -7.97 7.55
C VAL A 161 -6.10 -7.10 7.36
N ASN A 162 -4.99 -7.69 6.92
CA ASN A 162 -3.70 -6.99 6.85
C ASN A 162 -3.47 -6.30 5.49
N TYR A 163 -4.07 -5.13 5.30
CA TYR A 163 -3.95 -4.35 4.07
C TYR A 163 -2.54 -3.82 3.75
N ALA A 164 -1.64 -3.76 4.73
CA ALA A 164 -0.27 -3.22 4.60
C ALA A 164 0.78 -4.31 4.26
N ALA A 165 0.34 -5.54 4.11
CA ALA A 165 1.23 -6.69 4.09
C ALA A 165 1.98 -6.87 2.76
N CYS A 166 1.58 -6.14 1.72
CA CYS A 166 2.28 -6.05 0.45
C CYS A 166 3.23 -4.86 0.37
N ASP A 167 3.23 -3.96 1.37
CA ASP A 167 3.85 -2.63 1.25
C ASP A 167 5.37 -2.71 1.13
N SER A 168 6.01 -3.64 1.82
CA SER A 168 7.45 -3.88 1.73
C SER A 168 7.88 -4.28 0.32
N ILE A 169 7.13 -5.17 -0.32
CA ILE A 169 7.39 -5.64 -1.69
C ILE A 169 7.16 -4.49 -2.68
N ILE A 170 6.05 -3.77 -2.55
CA ILE A 170 5.71 -2.64 -3.43
C ILE A 170 6.78 -1.54 -3.34
N ALA A 171 7.19 -1.17 -2.12
CA ALA A 171 8.23 -0.18 -1.89
C ALA A 171 9.58 -0.63 -2.46
N SER A 172 9.95 -1.89 -2.25
CA SER A 172 11.18 -2.48 -2.81
C SER A 172 11.18 -2.43 -4.33
N VAL A 173 10.12 -2.92 -4.99
CA VAL A 173 10.04 -2.96 -6.45
C VAL A 173 10.11 -1.55 -7.04
N THR A 174 9.36 -0.61 -6.47
CA THR A 174 9.33 0.78 -6.94
C THR A 174 10.70 1.45 -6.78
N SER A 175 11.36 1.22 -5.65
CA SER A 175 12.71 1.72 -5.39
C SER A 175 13.72 1.12 -6.36
N THR A 176 13.73 -0.21 -6.55
CA THR A 176 14.69 -0.87 -7.44
C THR A 176 14.49 -0.48 -8.89
N ILE A 177 13.25 -0.40 -9.39
CA ILE A 177 12.97 0.11 -10.74
C ILE A 177 13.51 1.53 -10.88
N SER A 178 13.29 2.39 -9.90
CA SER A 178 13.81 3.76 -9.96
C SER A 178 15.34 3.82 -9.99
N MET A 179 16.02 2.95 -9.25
CA MET A 179 17.49 2.85 -9.24
C MET A 179 18.06 2.28 -10.55
N LEU A 180 17.40 1.27 -11.13
CA LEU A 180 17.80 0.67 -12.41
C LEU A 180 17.70 1.66 -13.57
N LEU A 181 16.73 2.58 -13.50
CA LEU A 181 16.46 3.57 -14.53
C LEU A 181 17.22 4.89 -14.33
N THR A 182 17.68 5.22 -13.13
CA THR A 182 18.59 6.37 -12.91
C THR A 182 20.05 6.04 -13.18
N GLY A 183 20.39 4.75 -13.32
CA GLY A 183 21.73 4.32 -13.69
C GLY A 183 22.72 4.43 -12.53
N GLN A 184 22.57 3.60 -11.50
CA GLN A 184 23.73 3.25 -10.67
C GLN A 184 24.60 2.24 -11.41
N HIS A 185 25.63 2.75 -12.08
CA HIS A 185 26.90 2.05 -12.15
C HIS A 185 27.37 1.80 -10.71
N ARG A 186 27.41 0.53 -10.31
CA ARG A 186 28.51 0.02 -9.51
C ARG A 186 29.25 -1.01 -10.36
#